data_AF-A0A1I2JAK3-F1
#
_entry.id   AF-A0A1I2JAK3-F1
#
_cell.length_a   1.000
_cell.length_b   1.000
_cell.length_c   1.000
_cell.angle_alpha   90.00
_cell.angle_beta   90.00
_cell.angle_gamma   90.00
#
_symmetry.space_group_name_H-M   'P 1'
#
loop_
_entity.id
_entity.type
_entity.pdbx_description
1 polymer ?
#
loop_
_entity_poly.entity_id
_entity_poly.type
_entity_poly.pdbx_seq_one_letter_code
_entity_poly.pdbx_strand_id
1 'polypeptide(L)'
;MPDARPVSDQAAARIRTALAGVRTAQDDLEVAVARALLDGASVRAVAELGLSPNTVQKYGRAHGWPTEENRARFNESRWDRYAREQDGHTPAE
;
A
#
# COMPACT_ATOMS: atom_id res chain seq x y z
N MET A 1 37.95 -20.57 0.75
CA MET A 1 37.67 -19.35 -0.05
C MET A 1 36.48 -19.68 -0.95
N PRO A 2 35.39 -18.89 -0.99
CA PRO A 2 34.31 -19.17 -1.95
C PRO A 2 34.84 -19.02 -3.38
N ASP A 3 34.50 -19.98 -4.23
CA ASP A 3 34.94 -20.07 -5.63
C ASP A 3 34.19 -19.03 -6.48
N ALA A 4 34.87 -17.94 -6.84
CA ALA A 4 34.30 -16.78 -7.53
C ALA A 4 34.20 -17.01 -9.05
N ARG A 5 33.45 -18.04 -9.47
CA ARG A 5 33.23 -18.26 -10.90
C ARG A 5 32.35 -17.17 -11.49
N PRO A 6 32.70 -16.63 -12.67
CA PRO A 6 31.86 -15.66 -13.36
C PRO A 6 30.54 -16.32 -13.80
N VAL A 7 29.46 -15.53 -13.80
CA VAL A 7 28.16 -15.94 -14.36
C VAL A 7 28.29 -16.06 -15.87
N SER A 8 27.77 -17.14 -16.47
CA SER A 8 27.78 -17.28 -17.94
C SER A 8 26.85 -16.26 -18.60
N ASP A 9 27.16 -15.84 -19.82
CA ASP A 9 26.35 -14.86 -20.55
C ASP A 9 24.89 -15.32 -20.71
N GLN A 10 24.68 -16.63 -20.94
CA GLN A 10 23.34 -17.20 -21.03
C GLN A 10 22.58 -17.10 -19.70
N ALA A 11 23.23 -17.40 -18.57
CA ALA A 11 22.62 -17.28 -17.25
C ALA A 11 22.33 -15.80 -16.92
N ALA A 12 23.27 -14.90 -17.22
CA ALA A 12 23.10 -13.47 -17.04
C ALA A 12 21.93 -12.91 -17.88
N ALA A 13 21.76 -13.38 -19.13
CA ALA A 13 20.62 -13.00 -19.95
C ALA A 13 19.29 -13.47 -19.34
N ARG A 14 19.19 -14.74 -18.91
CA ARG A 14 17.97 -15.27 -18.26
C ARG A 14 17.62 -14.50 -16.99
N ILE A 15 18.61 -14.20 -16.15
CA ILE A 15 18.40 -13.43 -14.92
C ILE A 15 17.90 -12.02 -15.24
N ARG A 16 18.51 -11.33 -16.21
CA ARG A 16 18.07 -9.99 -16.62
C ARG A 16 16.64 -9.98 -17.16
N THR A 17 16.26 -10.97 -17.96
CA THR A 17 14.87 -11.13 -18.43
C THR A 17 13.91 -11.36 -17.26
N ALA A 18 14.26 -12.23 -16.30
CA ALA A 18 13.43 -12.46 -15.12
C ALA A 18 13.28 -11.19 -14.26
N LEU A 19 14.37 -10.44 -14.07
CA LEU A 19 14.35 -9.16 -13.34
C LEU A 19 13.46 -8.12 -14.03
N ALA A 20 13.48 -8.06 -15.37
CA ALA A 20 12.58 -7.19 -16.12
C ALA A 20 11.11 -7.58 -15.89
N GLY A 21 10.80 -8.88 -15.93
CA GLY A 21 9.45 -9.38 -15.64
C GLY A 21 8.99 -9.07 -14.21
N VAL A 22 9.88 -9.22 -13.22
CA VAL A 22 9.60 -8.84 -11.83
C VAL A 22 9.32 -7.34 -11.70
N ARG A 23 10.09 -6.48 -12.39
CA ARG A 23 9.86 -5.03 -12.39
C ARG A 23 8.49 -4.70 -12.93
N THR A 24 8.13 -5.23 -14.11
CA THR A 24 6.81 -4.98 -14.71
C THR A 24 5.68 -5.44 -13.80
N ALA A 25 5.76 -6.64 -13.23
CA ALA A 25 4.74 -7.13 -12.31
C ALA A 25 4.64 -6.28 -11.03
N GLN A 26 5.75 -5.72 -10.57
CA GLN A 26 5.77 -4.81 -9.41
C GLN A 26 5.11 -3.47 -9.74
N ASP A 27 5.36 -2.92 -10.94
CA ASP A 27 4.73 -1.68 -11.40
C ASP A 27 3.21 -1.86 -11.53
N ASP A 28 2.76 -2.99 -12.08
CA ASP A 28 1.34 -3.33 -12.18
C ASP A 28 0.67 -3.45 -10.80
N LEU A 29 1.34 -4.10 -9.85
CA LEU A 29 0.87 -4.21 -8.46
C LEU A 29 0.75 -2.85 -7.79
N GLU A 30 1.75 -1.99 -7.95
CA GLU A 30 1.77 -0.64 -7.38
C GLU A 30 0.60 0.20 -7.91
N VAL A 31 0.33 0.16 -9.22
CA VAL A 31 -0.82 0.83 -9.85
C VAL A 31 -2.14 0.26 -9.35
N ALA A 32 -2.27 -1.07 -9.24
CA ALA A 32 -3.50 -1.71 -8.77
C ALA A 32 -3.83 -1.32 -7.31
N VAL A 33 -2.82 -1.30 -6.44
CA VAL A 33 -2.95 -0.85 -5.05
C VAL A 33 -3.39 0.60 -4.98
N ALA A 34 -2.74 1.48 -5.75
CA ALA A 34 -3.10 2.89 -5.78
C ALA A 34 -4.55 3.11 -6.22
N ARG A 35 -4.98 2.44 -7.31
CA ARG A 35 -6.36 2.53 -7.80
C ARG A 35 -7.37 2.10 -6.75
N ALA A 36 -7.15 0.97 -6.07
CA ALA A 36 -8.04 0.52 -5.01
C ALA A 36 -8.20 1.57 -3.90
N LEU A 37 -7.11 2.24 -3.51
CA LEU A 37 -7.14 3.30 -2.50
C LEU A 37 -7.86 4.57 -2.98
N LEU A 38 -7.67 4.95 -4.26
CA LEU A 38 -8.37 6.07 -4.89
C LEU A 38 -9.89 5.79 -5.02
N ASP A 39 -10.28 4.53 -5.25
CA ASP A 39 -11.67 4.09 -5.28
C ASP A 39 -12.29 4.01 -3.86
N GLY A 40 -11.50 4.30 -2.81
CA GLY A 40 -11.96 4.42 -1.43
C GLY A 40 -11.71 3.21 -0.55
N ALA A 41 -10.98 2.20 -1.01
CA ALA A 41 -10.59 1.09 -0.14
C ALA A 41 -9.71 1.58 1.03
N SER A 42 -9.86 0.94 2.19
CA SER A 42 -8.99 1.24 3.34
C SER A 42 -7.62 0.58 3.19
N VAL A 43 -6.58 1.21 3.75
CA VAL A 43 -5.22 0.62 3.82
C VAL A 43 -5.24 -0.77 4.44
N ARG A 44 -6.09 -0.99 5.45
CA ARG A 44 -6.24 -2.29 6.11
C ARG A 44 -6.78 -3.36 5.15
N ALA A 45 -7.87 -3.08 4.43
CA ALA A 45 -8.48 -4.03 3.51
C ALA A 45 -7.50 -4.45 2.41
N VAL A 46 -6.71 -3.50 1.89
CA VAL A 46 -5.68 -3.81 0.89
C VAL A 46 -4.51 -4.60 1.50
N ALA A 47 -4.11 -4.30 2.74
CA ALA A 47 -3.04 -5.02 3.42
C ALA A 47 -3.40 -6.49 3.72
N GLU A 48 -4.67 -6.79 3.98
CA GLU A 48 -5.19 -8.15 4.16
C GLU A 48 -4.98 -9.05 2.92
N LEU A 49 -4.69 -8.47 1.75
CA LEU A 49 -4.33 -9.19 0.51
C LEU A 49 -2.85 -9.63 0.44
N GLY A 50 -2.10 -9.52 1.54
CA GLY A 50 -0.72 -10.00 1.64
C GLY A 50 0.35 -8.91 1.47
N LEU A 51 -0.03 -7.64 1.58
CA LEU A 51 0.90 -6.51 1.56
C LEU A 51 1.08 -5.92 2.95
N SER A 52 2.29 -5.48 3.28
CA SER A 52 2.46 -4.71 4.51
C SER A 52 1.71 -3.37 4.40
N PRO A 53 1.10 -2.87 5.49
CA PRO A 53 0.43 -1.56 5.48
C PRO A 53 1.34 -0.42 5.00
N ASN A 54 2.63 -0.48 5.32
CA ASN A 54 3.62 0.51 4.87
C ASN A 54 3.81 0.47 3.34
N THR A 55 3.84 -0.73 2.74
CA THR A 55 3.91 -0.90 1.29
C THR A 55 2.69 -0.31 0.61
N VAL A 56 1.49 -0.59 1.14
CA VAL A 56 0.22 -0.06 0.62
C VAL A 56 0.22 1.47 0.63
N GLN A 57 0.62 2.08 1.76
CA GLN A 57 0.71 3.53 1.87
C GLN A 57 1.75 4.13 0.94
N LYS A 58 2.92 3.47 0.77
CA LYS A 58 3.97 3.92 -0.15
C LYS A 58 3.42 3.99 -1.58
N TYR A 59 2.80 2.91 -2.06
CA TYR A 59 2.22 2.84 -3.41
C TYR A 59 1.08 3.83 -3.61
N GLY A 60 0.18 3.96 -2.63
CA GLY A 60 -0.85 5.01 -2.68
C GLY A 60 -0.24 6.41 -2.85
N ARG A 61 0.75 6.77 -2.03
CA ARG A 61 1.39 8.09 -2.06
C ARG A 61 2.11 8.39 -3.37
N ALA A 62 2.74 7.40 -3.98
CA ALA A 62 3.39 7.55 -5.28
C ALA A 62 2.40 7.93 -6.40
N HIS A 63 1.12 7.59 -6.22
CA HIS A 63 0.07 7.76 -7.22
C HIS A 63 -1.05 8.74 -6.80
N GLY A 64 -0.77 9.64 -5.85
CA GLY A 64 -1.68 10.74 -5.51
C GLY A 64 -2.72 10.44 -4.43
N TRP A 65 -2.67 9.26 -3.80
CA TRP A 65 -3.44 8.99 -2.60
C TRP A 65 -2.71 9.50 -1.35
N PRO A 66 -3.40 10.09 -0.35
CA PRO A 66 -4.85 10.29 -0.27
C PRO A 66 -5.32 11.48 -1.10
N THR A 67 -6.47 11.33 -1.75
CA THR A 67 -7.20 12.45 -2.35
C THR A 67 -7.80 13.34 -1.26
N GLU A 68 -8.28 14.53 -1.65
CA GLU A 68 -8.99 15.41 -0.73
C GLU A 68 -10.28 14.78 -0.19
N GLU A 69 -10.99 14.01 -1.02
CA GLU A 69 -12.17 13.23 -0.61
C GLU A 69 -11.80 12.13 0.39
N ASN A 70 -10.71 11.37 0.15
CA ASN A 70 -10.23 10.39 1.12
C ASN A 70 -9.83 11.06 2.44
N ARG A 71 -9.26 12.27 2.40
CA ARG A 71 -8.95 13.06 3.60
C ARG A 71 -10.23 13.49 4.33
N ALA A 72 -11.24 13.96 3.61
CA ALA A 72 -12.53 14.35 4.19
C ALA A 72 -13.22 13.16 4.87
N ARG A 73 -13.35 12.01 4.18
CA ARG A 73 -13.93 10.79 4.76
C ARG A 73 -13.19 10.29 6.00
N PHE A 74 -11.85 10.38 6.00
CA PHE A 74 -11.05 10.01 7.18
C PHE A 74 -11.30 10.98 8.36
N ASN A 75 -11.43 12.28 8.08
CA ASN A 75 -11.74 13.27 9.10
C ASN A 75 -13.17 13.10 9.64
N GLU A 76 -14.17 12.89 8.78
CA GLU A 76 -15.56 12.60 9.15
C GLU A 76 -15.65 11.35 10.02
N SER A 77 -14.99 10.25 9.61
CA SER A 77 -14.93 9.01 10.42
C SER A 77 -14.29 9.23 11.80
N ARG A 78 -13.35 10.18 11.91
CA ARG A 78 -12.72 10.55 13.19
C ARG A 78 -13.67 11.38 14.05
N TRP A 79 -14.39 12.33 13.46
CA TRP A 79 -15.39 13.15 14.15
C TRP A 79 -16.57 12.32 14.65
N ASP A 80 -17.07 11.37 13.86
CA ASP A 80 -18.13 10.43 14.27
C ASP A 80 -17.72 9.54 15.45
N ARG A 81 -16.43 9.20 15.53
CA ARG A 81 -15.88 8.46 16.67
C ARG A 81 -15.76 9.35 17.91
N TYR A 82 -15.21 10.55 17.77
CA TYR A 82 -15.08 11.49 18.89
C TYR A 82 -16.43 11.95 19.45
N ALA A 83 -17.44 12.16 18.59
CA ALA A 83 -18.79 12.51 19.02
C ALA A 83 -19.39 11.40 19.90
N ARG A 84 -19.27 10.14 19.49
CA ARG A 84 -19.71 8.99 20.32
C ARG A 84 -18.93 8.82 21.62
N GLU A 85 -17.65 9.17 21.64
CA GLU A 85 -16.82 9.14 22.85
C GLU A 85 -17.14 10.29 23.83
N GLN A 86 -17.62 11.44 23.35
CA GLN A 86 -18.05 12.57 24.18
C GLN A 86 -19.48 12.40 24.71
N ASP A 87 -20.39 11.85 23.91
CA ASP A 87 -21.78 11.57 24.32
C ASP A 87 -21.89 10.41 25.32
N GLY A 88 -20.81 9.63 25.51
CA GLY A 88 -20.71 8.56 26.51
C GLY A 88 -20.28 9.02 27.91
N HIS A 89 -20.04 10.31 28.14
CA HIS A 89 -19.73 10.85 29.46
C HIS A 89 -21.01 11.24 30.20
N THR A 90 -21.72 10.24 30.74
CA THR A 90 -22.80 10.50 31.72
C THR A 90 -22.17 11.04 33.01
N PRO A 91 -22.46 12.28 33.44
CA PRO A 91 -22.05 12.70 34.78
C PRO A 91 -22.89 11.91 35.79
N ALA A 92 -22.23 11.17 36.67
CA ALA A 92 -22.88 10.51 37.79
C ALA A 92 -23.30 11.59 38.81
N GLU A 93 -24.60 11.70 39.06
CA GLU A 93 -25.17 12.40 40.22
C GLU A 93 -25.04 11.55 41.49
#